data_AF-A0A821DWP9-F1
#
_entry.id   AF-A0A821DWP9-F1
#
_cell.length_a   1.000
_cell.length_b   1.000
_cell.length_c   1.000
_cell.angle_alpha   90.00
_cell.angle_beta   90.00
_cell.angle_gamma   90.00
#
_symmetry.space_group_name_H-M   'P 1'
#
loop_
_entity.id
_entity.type
_entity.pdbx_description
1 polymer ?
#
loop_
_entity_poly.entity_id
_entity_poly.type
_entity_poly.pdbx_seq_one_letter_code
_entity_poly.pdbx_strand_id
1 'polypeptide(L)'
;MNENNRLYDLSVLPDDVFTYCGDKFFQLVLTLVGSDIVEILKIQSINSTQSFINTKNALSIFQLNIPELSLIKERSCFKLSNGDFVTKIGIENGLKYLTSIIKLKQNEQQARMVGNTNIENRLYDLINRNPLLKSLFSWYDQQQQEEANGIDQRTFLSSLIDNITNNLPKSKNQYRYNDCVKRFAVCLYILGGKLTYEFIRLNIVGALP
;
A
#
# COMPACT_ATOMS: atom_id res chain seq x y z
N MET A 1 -8.32 -11.95 11.94
CA MET A 1 -8.93 -11.11 10.89
C MET A 1 -10.29 -10.67 11.41
N ASN A 2 -10.51 -9.36 11.59
CA ASN A 2 -11.77 -8.84 12.17
C ASN A 2 -12.89 -8.81 11.13
N GLU A 3 -14.09 -9.27 11.51
CA GLU A 3 -15.29 -9.39 10.65
C GLU A 3 -15.80 -8.05 10.09
N ASN A 4 -15.34 -6.91 10.62
CA ASN A 4 -15.74 -5.57 10.15
C ASN A 4 -15.14 -5.16 8.79
N ASN A 5 -14.19 -5.92 8.22
CA ASN A 5 -13.54 -5.57 6.94
C ASN A 5 -14.37 -5.90 5.68
N ARG A 6 -15.53 -6.56 5.81
CA ARG A 6 -16.35 -6.95 4.64
C ARG A 6 -17.33 -5.87 4.14
N LEU A 7 -17.40 -4.71 4.81
CA LEU A 7 -18.42 -3.69 4.53
C LEU A 7 -17.95 -2.55 3.61
N TYR A 8 -16.65 -2.44 3.34
CA TYR A 8 -16.07 -1.33 2.58
C TYR A 8 -15.27 -1.86 1.39
N ASP A 9 -15.66 -1.43 0.20
CA ASP A 9 -14.92 -1.73 -1.03
C ASP A 9 -13.71 -0.78 -1.16
N LEU A 10 -12.51 -1.26 -0.85
CA LEU A 10 -11.28 -0.47 -0.94
C LEU A 10 -10.85 -0.16 -2.38
N SER A 11 -11.45 -0.81 -3.39
CA SER A 11 -11.10 -0.57 -4.79
C SER A 11 -11.51 0.82 -5.28
N VAL A 12 -12.45 1.47 -4.61
CA VAL A 12 -12.85 2.86 -4.90
C VAL A 12 -11.80 3.89 -4.48
N LEU A 13 -10.78 3.50 -3.68
CA LEU A 13 -9.69 4.38 -3.28
C LEU A 13 -8.40 4.07 -4.07
N PRO A 14 -7.87 5.06 -4.82
CA PRO A 14 -6.57 4.97 -5.48
C PRO A 14 -5.42 4.69 -4.49
N ASP A 15 -4.32 4.11 -4.98
CA ASP A 15 -3.16 3.80 -4.13
C ASP A 15 -2.40 5.06 -3.68
N ASP A 16 -2.51 6.15 -4.42
CA ASP A 16 -1.90 7.45 -4.12
C ASP A 16 -2.81 8.39 -3.30
N VAL A 17 -3.94 7.89 -2.78
CA VAL A 17 -4.98 8.71 -2.09
C VAL A 17 -4.45 9.58 -0.95
N PHE A 18 -3.38 9.16 -0.27
CA PHE A 18 -2.77 9.92 0.84
C PHE A 18 -1.96 11.13 0.36
N THR A 19 -1.68 11.24 -0.94
CA THR A 19 -1.05 12.42 -1.56
C THR A 19 -2.07 13.50 -1.95
N TYR A 20 -3.38 13.22 -1.84
CA TYR A 20 -4.41 14.12 -2.35
C TYR A 20 -4.54 15.36 -1.47
N CYS A 21 -4.49 16.52 -2.13
CA CYS A 21 -4.70 17.84 -1.55
C CYS A 21 -5.49 18.73 -2.51
N GLY A 22 -6.10 19.79 -1.97
CA GLY A 22 -6.89 20.76 -2.72
C GLY A 22 -8.00 20.09 -3.53
N ASP A 23 -8.07 20.43 -4.82
CA ASP A 23 -9.13 19.98 -5.71
C ASP A 23 -9.17 18.46 -5.87
N LYS A 24 -8.03 17.77 -5.92
CA LYS A 24 -7.99 16.30 -6.00
C LYS A 24 -8.68 15.65 -4.79
N PHE A 25 -8.41 16.19 -3.60
CA PHE A 25 -9.06 15.72 -2.39
C PHE A 25 -10.56 16.01 -2.42
N PHE A 26 -10.98 17.21 -2.81
CA PHE A 26 -12.40 17.55 -2.86
C PHE A 26 -13.18 16.77 -3.92
N GLN A 27 -12.57 16.45 -5.06
CA GLN A 27 -13.20 15.60 -6.09
C GLN A 27 -13.44 14.18 -5.59
N LEU A 28 -12.50 13.62 -4.83
CA LEU A 28 -12.67 12.34 -4.18
C LEU A 28 -13.87 12.36 -3.20
N VAL A 29 -13.91 13.38 -2.32
CA VAL A 29 -15.00 13.53 -1.34
C VAL A 29 -16.35 13.73 -2.05
N LEU A 30 -16.39 14.56 -3.09
CA LEU A 30 -17.59 14.80 -3.89
C LEU A 30 -18.14 13.49 -4.47
N THR A 31 -17.25 12.67 -5.04
CA THR A 31 -17.59 11.40 -5.67
C THR A 31 -18.13 10.38 -4.67
N LEU A 32 -17.54 10.33 -3.46
CA LEU A 32 -17.89 9.31 -2.47
C LEU A 32 -19.10 9.69 -1.62
N VAL A 33 -19.24 10.96 -1.23
CA VAL A 33 -20.20 11.36 -0.19
C VAL A 33 -20.96 12.65 -0.49
N GLY A 34 -20.73 13.27 -1.66
CA GLY A 34 -21.51 14.39 -2.15
C GLY A 34 -21.03 15.77 -1.72
N SER A 35 -21.66 16.80 -2.29
CA SER A 35 -21.22 18.20 -2.21
C SER A 35 -21.35 18.82 -0.82
N ASP A 36 -22.34 18.41 -0.03
CA ASP A 36 -22.57 18.99 1.30
C ASP A 36 -21.36 18.73 2.22
N ILE A 37 -20.81 17.52 2.17
CA ILE A 37 -19.62 17.17 2.96
C ILE A 37 -18.38 17.90 2.43
N VAL A 38 -18.24 18.06 1.11
CA VAL A 38 -17.15 18.88 0.53
C VAL A 38 -17.18 20.30 1.10
N GLU A 39 -18.37 20.91 1.15
CA GLU A 39 -18.56 22.27 1.65
C GLU A 39 -18.24 22.37 3.14
N ILE A 40 -18.68 21.40 3.95
CA ILE A 40 -18.35 21.29 5.39
C ILE A 40 -16.83 21.23 5.60
N LEU A 41 -16.10 20.45 4.79
CA LEU A 41 -14.65 20.32 4.89
C LEU A 41 -13.93 21.59 4.44
N LYS A 42 -14.40 22.25 3.37
CA LYS A 42 -13.84 23.52 2.88
C LYS A 42 -13.92 24.62 3.93
N ILE A 43 -15.08 24.78 4.59
CA ILE A 43 -15.26 25.81 5.63
C ILE A 43 -14.27 25.61 6.78
N GLN A 44 -13.93 24.36 7.11
CA GLN A 44 -12.95 24.01 8.15
C GLN A 44 -11.51 24.02 7.66
N SER A 45 -11.25 24.42 6.42
CA SER A 45 -9.92 24.32 5.79
C SER A 45 -9.32 22.91 5.82
N ILE A 46 -10.16 21.87 5.85
CA ILE A 46 -9.75 20.48 5.73
C ILE A 46 -9.63 20.19 4.24
N ASN A 47 -8.41 20.32 3.72
CA ASN A 47 -8.13 20.36 2.28
C ASN A 47 -7.22 19.23 1.79
N SER A 48 -6.93 18.23 2.62
CA SER A 48 -6.10 17.09 2.26
C SER A 48 -6.54 15.84 3.00
N THR A 49 -6.22 14.68 2.42
CA THR A 49 -6.48 13.37 3.04
C THR A 49 -5.85 13.30 4.44
N GLN A 50 -4.64 13.84 4.62
CA GLN A 50 -3.95 13.85 5.91
C GLN A 50 -4.65 14.73 6.96
N SER A 51 -5.06 15.96 6.57
CA SER A 51 -5.80 16.85 7.47
C SER A 51 -7.15 16.24 7.88
N PHE A 52 -7.81 15.54 6.97
CA PHE A 52 -9.08 14.88 7.21
C PHE A 52 -8.95 13.73 8.21
N ILE A 53 -7.98 12.83 8.03
CA ILE A 53 -7.74 11.70 8.96
C ILE A 53 -7.48 12.18 10.39
N ASN A 54 -6.76 13.29 10.53
CA ASN A 54 -6.41 13.88 11.82
C ASN A 54 -7.58 14.65 12.47
N THR A 55 -8.66 14.90 11.74
CA THR A 55 -9.83 15.60 12.26
C THR A 55 -10.69 14.66 13.09
N LYS A 56 -10.90 15.00 14.37
CA LYS A 56 -11.67 14.16 15.30
C LYS A 56 -13.18 14.15 15.00
N ASN A 57 -13.74 15.33 14.69
CA ASN A 57 -15.16 15.47 14.37
C ASN A 57 -15.35 16.69 13.46
N ALA A 58 -15.58 16.46 12.17
CA ALA A 58 -15.83 17.52 11.20
C ALA A 58 -17.22 18.16 11.33
N LEU A 59 -18.13 17.57 12.11
CA LEU A 59 -19.49 18.12 12.31
C LEU A 59 -19.61 19.00 13.55
N SER A 60 -18.56 19.06 14.38
CA SER A 60 -18.55 19.94 15.56
C SER A 60 -18.71 21.42 15.19
N ILE A 61 -18.32 21.80 13.97
CA ILE A 61 -18.49 23.16 13.46
C ILE A 61 -19.95 23.63 13.51
N PHE A 62 -20.94 22.73 13.40
CA PHE A 62 -22.35 23.12 13.48
C PHE A 62 -22.80 23.58 14.88
N GLN A 63 -22.00 23.35 15.92
CA GLN A 63 -22.23 23.90 17.25
C GLN A 63 -21.90 25.40 17.34
N LEU A 64 -21.14 25.94 16.37
CA LEU A 64 -20.84 27.37 16.32
C LEU A 64 -22.04 28.15 15.80
N ASN A 65 -22.39 29.24 16.49
CA ASN A 65 -23.47 30.13 16.07
C ASN A 65 -22.91 31.28 15.23
N ILE A 66 -22.52 30.97 13.99
CA ILE A 66 -21.95 31.95 13.04
C ILE A 66 -22.80 32.03 11.76
N PRO A 67 -23.04 33.24 11.21
CA PRO A 67 -23.85 33.43 10.01
C PRO A 67 -23.36 32.68 8.78
N GLU A 68 -22.04 32.50 8.65
CA GLU A 68 -21.37 31.84 7.53
C GLU A 68 -21.78 30.36 7.39
N LEU A 69 -22.30 29.75 8.46
CA LEU A 69 -22.78 28.37 8.46
C LEU A 69 -24.27 28.22 8.16
N SER A 70 -25.02 29.32 8.03
CA SER A 70 -26.49 29.29 7.88
C SER A 70 -26.95 28.44 6.71
N LEU A 71 -26.42 28.71 5.51
CA LEU A 71 -26.76 27.99 4.28
C LEU A 71 -26.45 26.49 4.36
N ILE A 72 -25.25 26.14 4.85
CA ILE A 72 -24.85 24.73 4.95
C ILE A 72 -25.62 23.99 6.05
N LYS A 73 -26.01 24.67 7.14
CA LYS A 73 -26.87 24.10 8.19
C LYS A 73 -28.28 23.83 7.68
N GLU A 74 -28.87 24.73 6.88
CA GLU A 74 -30.18 24.49 6.27
C GLU A 74 -30.16 23.26 5.34
N ARG A 75 -29.06 23.06 4.61
CA ARG A 75 -28.89 21.90 3.73
C ARG A 75 -28.56 20.61 4.49
N SER A 76 -27.74 20.68 5.52
CA SER A 76 -27.15 19.51 6.18
C SER A 76 -27.85 19.10 7.49
N CYS A 77 -28.74 19.93 8.03
CA CYS A 77 -29.40 19.72 9.31
C CYS A 77 -30.93 19.87 9.21
N PHE A 78 -31.64 19.36 10.20
CA PHE A 78 -33.02 19.70 10.51
C PHE A 78 -33.04 20.76 11.60
N LYS A 79 -33.84 21.81 11.41
CA LYS A 79 -34.11 22.81 12.45
C LYS A 79 -35.25 22.32 13.34
N LEU A 80 -35.00 22.20 14.63
CA LEU A 80 -35.98 21.83 15.64
C LEU A 80 -36.85 23.03 16.03
N SER A 81 -38.00 22.77 16.63
CA SER A 81 -38.94 23.81 17.09
C SER A 81 -38.37 24.73 18.17
N ASN A 82 -37.38 24.25 18.94
CA ASN A 82 -36.66 25.03 19.94
C ASN A 82 -35.54 25.91 19.35
N GLY A 83 -35.31 25.86 18.03
CA GLY A 83 -34.26 26.59 17.35
C GLY A 83 -32.93 25.85 17.19
N ASP A 84 -32.79 24.66 17.79
CA ASP A 84 -31.58 23.84 17.66
C ASP A 84 -31.50 23.16 16.28
N PHE A 85 -30.31 22.69 15.92
CA PHE A 85 -30.05 21.97 14.68
C PHE A 85 -29.61 20.53 14.97
N VAL A 86 -30.18 19.57 14.25
CA VAL A 86 -29.78 18.17 14.26
C VAL A 86 -29.26 17.78 12.88
N THR A 87 -28.04 17.28 12.79
CA THR A 87 -27.45 16.86 11.52
C THR A 87 -28.26 15.74 10.87
N LYS A 88 -28.48 15.84 9.55
CA LYS A 88 -29.14 14.78 8.78
C LYS A 88 -28.31 13.50 8.85
N ILE A 89 -28.96 12.36 9.11
CA ILE A 89 -28.29 11.06 9.26
C ILE A 89 -27.43 10.67 8.05
N GLY A 90 -27.83 11.09 6.84
CA GLY A 90 -27.05 10.86 5.62
C GLY A 90 -25.68 11.55 5.64
N ILE A 91 -25.60 12.76 6.19
CA ILE A 91 -24.33 13.51 6.32
C ILE A 91 -23.42 12.82 7.34
N GLU A 92 -23.98 12.41 8.48
CA GLU A 92 -23.22 11.68 9.49
C GLU A 92 -22.67 10.35 8.95
N ASN A 93 -23.52 9.58 8.27
CA ASN A 93 -23.14 8.29 7.70
C ASN A 93 -22.13 8.46 6.57
N GLY A 94 -22.27 9.49 5.72
CA GLY A 94 -21.29 9.81 4.68
C GLY A 94 -19.90 10.09 5.28
N LEU A 95 -19.81 10.96 6.28
CA LEU A 95 -18.53 11.24 6.94
C LEU A 95 -17.95 10.03 7.66
N LYS A 96 -18.79 9.23 8.34
CA LYS A 96 -18.36 7.98 8.98
C LYS A 96 -17.83 7.00 7.95
N TYR A 97 -18.53 6.83 6.82
CA TYR A 97 -18.10 5.97 5.71
C TYR A 97 -16.75 6.42 5.16
N LEU A 98 -16.61 7.71 4.82
CA LEU A 98 -15.36 8.29 4.30
C LEU A 98 -14.19 8.12 5.28
N THR A 99 -14.44 8.34 6.57
CA THR A 99 -13.43 8.15 7.63
C THR A 99 -13.00 6.69 7.73
N SER A 100 -13.95 5.76 7.74
CA SER A 100 -13.69 4.33 7.84
C SER A 100 -12.89 3.81 6.66
N ILE A 101 -13.28 4.17 5.42
CA ILE A 101 -12.64 3.64 4.22
C ILE A 101 -11.20 4.16 4.06
N ILE A 102 -10.96 5.45 4.35
CA ILE A 102 -9.61 6.03 4.30
C ILE A 102 -8.71 5.42 5.38
N LYS A 103 -9.20 5.27 6.63
CA LYS A 103 -8.43 4.63 7.70
C LYS A 103 -8.13 3.17 7.42
N LEU A 104 -9.08 2.46 6.81
CA LEU A 104 -8.87 1.06 6.43
C LEU A 104 -7.76 0.93 5.37
N LYS A 105 -7.77 1.77 4.34
CA LYS A 105 -6.69 1.84 3.33
C LYS A 105 -5.34 2.21 3.96
N GLN A 106 -5.34 3.09 4.96
CA GLN A 106 -4.12 3.49 5.67
C GLN A 106 -3.50 2.31 6.42
N ASN A 107 -4.32 1.55 7.13
CA ASN A 107 -3.89 0.35 7.85
C ASN A 107 -3.35 -0.72 6.87
N GLU A 108 -3.98 -0.87 5.71
CA GLU A 108 -3.51 -1.79 4.68
C GLU A 108 -2.12 -1.40 4.14
N GLN A 109 -1.90 -0.12 3.84
CA GLN A 109 -0.59 0.37 3.39
C GLN A 109 0.48 0.24 4.47
N GLN A 110 0.16 0.54 5.72
CA GLN A 110 1.07 0.36 6.85
C GLN A 110 1.43 -1.13 7.04
N ALA A 111 0.46 -2.03 6.93
CA ALA A 111 0.73 -3.48 7.01
C ALA A 111 1.63 -3.96 5.87
N ARG A 112 1.46 -3.45 4.65
CA ARG A 112 2.34 -3.74 3.51
C ARG A 112 3.76 -3.21 3.73
N MET A 113 3.91 -1.99 4.25
CA MET A 113 5.22 -1.41 4.57
C MET A 113 5.94 -2.20 5.67
N VAL A 114 5.26 -2.52 6.78
CA VAL A 114 5.83 -3.32 7.88
C VAL A 114 6.21 -4.74 7.42
N GLY A 115 5.46 -5.31 6.47
CA GLY A 115 5.81 -6.58 5.82
C GLY A 115 7.11 -6.48 5.01
N ASN A 116 7.25 -5.45 4.17
CA ASN A 116 8.45 -5.24 3.35
C ASN A 116 9.69 -4.92 4.19
N THR A 117 9.58 -4.03 5.17
CA THR A 117 10.73 -3.68 6.03
C THR A 117 11.21 -4.88 6.86
N ASN A 118 10.30 -5.76 7.30
CA ASN A 118 10.70 -7.01 7.96
C ASN A 118 11.41 -8.00 7.03
N ILE A 119 11.02 -8.06 5.75
CA ILE A 119 11.66 -8.94 4.76
C ILE A 119 13.05 -8.40 4.40
N GLU A 120 13.19 -7.11 4.15
CA GLU A 120 14.46 -6.44 3.86
C GLU A 120 15.44 -6.57 5.03
N ASN A 121 14.98 -6.32 6.26
CA ASN A 121 15.80 -6.50 7.46
C ASN A 121 16.20 -7.96 7.67
N ARG A 122 15.31 -8.92 7.39
CA ARG A 122 15.62 -10.36 7.48
C ARG A 122 16.62 -10.80 6.41
N LEU A 123 16.52 -10.29 5.19
CA LEU A 123 17.48 -10.54 4.13
C LEU A 123 18.85 -9.95 4.47
N TYR A 124 18.87 -8.72 4.96
CA TYR A 124 20.10 -8.06 5.41
C TYR A 124 20.77 -8.84 6.55
N ASP A 125 20.00 -9.29 7.54
CA ASP A 125 20.49 -10.14 8.63
C ASP A 125 20.98 -11.50 8.14
N LEU A 126 20.27 -12.15 7.21
CA LEU A 126 20.63 -13.43 6.63
C LEU A 126 21.94 -13.33 5.84
N ILE A 127 22.10 -12.29 5.01
CA ILE A 127 23.29 -12.03 4.22
C ILE A 127 24.48 -11.77 5.14
N ASN A 128 24.30 -10.97 6.20
CA ASN A 128 25.39 -10.64 7.12
C ASN A 128 25.82 -11.79 8.04
N ARG A 129 24.90 -12.71 8.38
CA ARG A 129 25.21 -13.88 9.21
C ARG A 129 25.89 -15.02 8.44
N ASN A 130 25.85 -15.00 7.10
CA ASN A 130 26.40 -16.06 6.27
C ASN A 130 27.56 -15.52 5.43
N PRO A 131 28.82 -15.79 5.79
CA PRO A 131 30.00 -15.27 5.09
C PRO A 131 30.01 -15.58 3.59
N LEU A 132 29.49 -16.75 3.20
CA LEU A 132 29.35 -17.16 1.80
C LEU A 132 28.29 -16.35 1.04
N LEU A 133 27.16 -16.03 1.67
CA LEU A 133 26.16 -15.15 1.06
C LEU A 133 26.72 -13.73 0.94
N LYS A 134 27.40 -13.24 1.97
CA LYS A 134 28.06 -11.94 1.94
C LYS A 134 29.07 -11.84 0.80
N SER A 135 29.93 -12.84 0.61
CA SER A 135 30.89 -12.87 -0.51
C SER A 135 30.21 -12.95 -1.87
N LEU A 136 29.09 -13.68 -1.96
CA LEU A 136 28.29 -13.80 -3.18
C LEU A 136 27.68 -12.46 -3.61
N PHE A 137 27.09 -11.74 -2.65
CA PHE A 137 26.49 -10.43 -2.89
C PHE A 137 27.56 -9.36 -3.19
N SER A 138 28.69 -9.37 -2.47
CA SER A 138 29.82 -8.48 -2.78
C SER A 138 30.41 -8.72 -4.18
N TRP A 139 30.51 -9.98 -4.61
CA TRP A 139 30.93 -10.31 -5.97
C TRP A 139 29.91 -9.84 -7.02
N TYR A 140 28.61 -9.97 -6.74
CA TYR A 140 27.55 -9.51 -7.64
C TYR A 140 27.56 -7.98 -7.85
N ASP A 141 27.70 -7.21 -6.76
CA ASP A 141 27.77 -5.75 -6.83
C ASP A 141 29.02 -5.28 -7.61
N GLN A 142 30.13 -6.01 -7.52
CA GLN A 142 31.34 -5.75 -8.30
C GLN A 142 31.14 -5.98 -9.81
N GLN A 143 30.42 -7.04 -10.18
CA GLN A 143 30.13 -7.34 -11.59
C GLN A 143 29.24 -6.27 -12.26
N GLN A 144 28.26 -5.70 -11.54
CA GLN A 144 27.43 -4.62 -12.10
C GLN A 144 28.22 -3.34 -12.41
N GLN A 145 29.31 -3.08 -11.68
CA GLN A 145 30.18 -1.93 -11.95
C GLN A 145 31.11 -2.16 -13.15
N GLU A 146 31.47 -3.41 -13.45
CA GLU A 146 32.31 -3.80 -14.58
C GLU A 146 31.53 -3.86 -15.92
N GLU A 147 30.23 -4.20 -15.90
CA GLU A 147 29.37 -4.25 -17.09
C GLU A 147 29.17 -2.87 -17.77
N ALA A 148 29.43 -1.76 -17.07
CA ALA A 148 29.43 -0.42 -17.65
C ALA A 148 30.52 -0.22 -18.73
N ASN A 149 31.52 -1.11 -18.80
CA ASN A 149 32.64 -1.06 -19.74
C ASN A 149 32.57 -2.08 -20.89
N GLY A 150 31.40 -2.67 -21.15
CA GLY A 150 31.08 -3.32 -22.41
C GLY A 150 31.82 -4.64 -22.68
N ILE A 151 31.22 -5.74 -22.20
CA ILE A 151 31.04 -7.04 -22.88
C ILE A 151 30.03 -7.80 -21.99
N ASP A 152 28.85 -8.11 -22.54
CA ASP A 152 27.74 -8.76 -21.84
C ASP A 152 28.07 -10.25 -21.58
N GLN A 153 28.78 -10.54 -20.49
CA GLN A 153 28.94 -11.88 -19.95
C GLN A 153 28.17 -12.02 -18.64
N ARG A 154 26.84 -11.92 -18.70
CA ARG A 154 25.99 -12.28 -17.55
C ARG A 154 26.23 -13.74 -17.17
N THR A 155 26.97 -13.96 -16.09
CA THR A 155 27.15 -15.31 -15.55
C THR A 155 25.82 -15.87 -15.06
N PHE A 156 25.72 -17.21 -14.95
CA PHE A 156 24.55 -17.88 -14.38
C PHE A 156 24.17 -17.31 -13.00
N LEU A 157 25.18 -16.98 -12.19
CA LEU A 157 24.97 -16.50 -10.83
C LEU A 157 24.30 -15.11 -10.83
N SER A 158 24.71 -14.20 -11.71
CA SER A 158 24.04 -12.91 -11.89
C SER A 158 22.57 -13.09 -12.29
N SER A 159 22.31 -14.00 -13.24
CA SER A 159 20.94 -14.32 -13.67
C SER A 159 20.09 -14.97 -12.58
N LEU A 160 20.70 -15.73 -11.67
CA LEU A 160 20.02 -16.33 -10.53
C LEU A 160 19.66 -15.27 -9.49
N ILE A 161 20.58 -14.35 -9.17
CA ILE A 161 20.35 -13.24 -8.25
C ILE A 161 19.29 -12.29 -8.82
N ASP A 162 19.38 -11.94 -10.10
CA ASP A 162 18.35 -11.15 -10.80
C ASP A 162 16.97 -11.78 -10.69
N ASN A 163 16.86 -13.10 -10.92
CA ASN A 163 15.58 -13.80 -10.79
C ASN A 163 15.02 -13.69 -9.37
N ILE A 164 15.84 -13.93 -8.34
CA ILE A 164 15.41 -13.85 -6.94
C ILE A 164 14.92 -12.43 -6.65
N THR A 165 15.74 -11.42 -6.93
CA THR A 165 15.44 -10.01 -6.64
C THR A 165 14.19 -9.54 -7.39
N ASN A 166 14.02 -9.94 -8.65
CA ASN A 166 12.85 -9.57 -9.45
C ASN A 166 11.56 -10.30 -9.07
N ASN A 167 11.66 -11.49 -8.47
CA ASN A 167 10.49 -12.28 -8.06
C ASN A 167 10.07 -12.00 -6.62
N LEU A 168 11.01 -11.67 -5.74
CA LEU A 168 10.76 -11.44 -4.32
C LEU A 168 9.61 -10.44 -4.03
N PRO A 169 9.47 -9.30 -4.73
CA PRO A 169 8.37 -8.36 -4.47
C PRO A 169 7.04 -8.76 -5.13
N LYS A 170 7.01 -9.81 -5.95
CA LYS A 170 5.83 -10.20 -6.75
C LYS A 170 5.01 -11.28 -6.04
N SER A 171 3.75 -11.43 -6.45
CA SER A 171 2.97 -12.61 -6.07
C SER A 171 3.49 -13.86 -6.78
N LYS A 172 3.38 -15.04 -6.16
CA LYS A 172 3.89 -16.32 -6.73
C LYS A 172 3.41 -16.59 -8.18
N ASN A 173 2.19 -16.18 -8.51
CA ASN A 173 1.59 -16.36 -9.83
C ASN A 173 2.23 -15.47 -10.92
N GLN A 174 3.03 -14.50 -10.52
CA GLN A 174 3.70 -13.54 -11.40
C GLN A 174 5.22 -13.77 -11.45
N TYR A 175 5.73 -14.86 -10.86
CA TYR A 175 7.14 -15.18 -10.92
C TYR A 175 7.55 -15.46 -12.36
N ARG A 176 8.69 -14.88 -12.75
CA ARG A 176 9.31 -15.07 -14.05
C ARG A 176 10.73 -15.54 -13.84
N TYR A 177 11.14 -16.51 -14.63
CA TYR A 177 12.45 -17.14 -14.49
C TYR A 177 13.19 -17.02 -15.81
N ASN A 178 14.43 -16.52 -15.73
CA ASN A 178 15.41 -16.63 -16.80
C ASN A 178 15.59 -18.10 -17.23
N ASP A 179 15.80 -18.32 -18.53
CA ASP A 179 15.95 -19.65 -19.11
C ASP A 179 17.17 -20.42 -18.58
N CYS A 180 18.27 -19.74 -18.23
CA CYS A 180 19.41 -20.42 -17.63
C CYS A 180 19.06 -21.02 -16.26
N VAL A 181 18.21 -20.34 -15.48
CA VAL A 181 17.73 -20.81 -14.17
C VAL A 181 16.72 -21.93 -14.32
N LYS A 182 15.85 -21.88 -15.34
CA LYS A 182 14.97 -23.02 -15.66
C LYS A 182 15.78 -24.27 -16.01
N ARG A 183 16.81 -24.13 -16.85
CA ARG A 183 17.69 -25.24 -17.23
C ARG A 183 18.43 -25.81 -16.02
N PHE A 184 18.95 -24.94 -15.15
CA PHE A 184 19.56 -25.36 -13.89
C PHE A 184 18.58 -26.11 -12.99
N ALA A 185 17.34 -25.62 -12.84
CA ALA A 185 16.31 -26.28 -12.04
C ALA A 185 16.03 -27.71 -12.53
N VAL A 186 15.97 -27.90 -13.85
CA VAL A 186 15.83 -29.22 -14.48
C VAL A 186 17.04 -30.11 -14.17
N CYS A 187 18.27 -29.61 -14.35
CA CYS A 187 19.48 -30.37 -14.03
C CYS A 187 19.54 -30.74 -12.53
N LEU A 188 19.18 -29.81 -11.65
CA LEU A 188 19.12 -30.03 -10.20
C LEU A 188 18.10 -31.11 -9.84
N TYR A 189 16.94 -31.11 -10.50
CA TYR A 189 15.92 -32.14 -10.30
C TYR A 189 16.38 -33.53 -10.79
N ILE A 190 17.02 -33.60 -11.97
CA ILE A 190 17.51 -34.86 -12.55
C ILE A 190 18.65 -35.44 -11.72
N LEU A 191 19.63 -34.61 -11.33
CA LEU A 191 20.86 -35.07 -10.67
C LEU A 191 20.70 -35.17 -9.15
N GLY A 192 20.07 -34.17 -8.53
CA GLY A 192 19.89 -34.09 -7.07
C GLY A 192 18.57 -34.69 -6.58
N GLY A 193 17.65 -35.01 -7.49
CA GLY A 193 16.34 -35.55 -7.16
C GLY A 193 15.37 -34.51 -6.58
N LYS A 194 14.11 -34.94 -6.41
CA LYS A 194 13.00 -34.09 -5.97
C LYS A 194 13.27 -33.38 -4.64
N LEU A 195 13.85 -34.07 -3.66
CA LEU A 195 14.07 -33.52 -2.32
C LEU A 195 15.05 -32.35 -2.34
N THR A 196 16.14 -32.47 -3.08
CA THR A 196 17.15 -31.40 -3.23
C THR A 196 16.56 -30.19 -3.93
N TYR A 197 15.79 -30.42 -4.99
CA TYR A 197 15.09 -29.35 -5.72
C TYR A 197 14.07 -28.62 -4.83
N GLU A 198 13.18 -29.34 -4.13
CA GLU A 198 12.18 -28.72 -3.25
C GLU A 198 12.82 -28.02 -2.06
N PHE A 199 13.92 -28.58 -1.51
CA PHE A 199 14.67 -27.93 -0.45
C PHE A 199 15.14 -26.54 -0.90
N ILE A 200 15.76 -26.43 -2.08
CA ILE A 200 16.22 -25.13 -2.58
C ILE A 200 15.04 -24.22 -2.93
N ARG A 201 14.00 -24.72 -3.60
CA ARG A 201 12.82 -23.94 -4.02
C ARG A 201 12.06 -23.34 -2.84
N LEU A 202 11.93 -24.09 -1.75
CA LEU A 202 11.19 -23.66 -0.55
C LEU A 202 12.02 -22.73 0.34
N ASN A 203 13.33 -22.94 0.42
CA ASN A 203 14.21 -22.14 1.27
C ASN A 203 14.73 -20.85 0.60
N ILE A 204 14.76 -20.80 -0.73
CA ILE A 204 15.16 -19.61 -1.49
C ILE A 204 14.01 -19.16 -2.38
N VAL A 205 13.10 -18.38 -1.78
CA VAL A 205 11.85 -17.93 -2.42
C VAL A 205 12.15 -17.15 -3.71
N GLY A 206 11.54 -17.57 -4.82
CA GLY A 206 11.70 -16.91 -6.13
C GLY A 206 12.97 -17.32 -6.89
N ALA A 207 13.81 -18.20 -6.35
CA ALA A 207 15.03 -18.67 -7.00
C ALA A 207 14.78 -19.70 -8.10
N LEU A 208 13.90 -20.67 -7.85
CA LEU A 208 13.58 -21.75 -8.79
C LEU A 208 12.07 -21.74 -9.11
N PRO A 209 11.67 -22.12 -10.34
CA PRO A 209 10.29 -22.46 -10.66
C PRO A 209 9.78 -23.61 -9.79
#